data_AF-A0A5J4PFG5-F1
#
_entry.id   AF-A0A5J4PFG5-F1
#
_cell.length_a   1.000
_cell.length_b   1.000
_cell.length_c   1.000
_cell.angle_alpha   90.00
_cell.angle_beta   90.00
_cell.angle_gamma   90.00
#
_symmetry.space_group_name_H-M   'P 1'
#
loop_
_entity.id
_entity.type
_entity.pdbx_description
1 polymer ?
#
loop_
_entity_poly.entity_id
_entity_poly.type
_entity_poly.pdbx_seq_one_letter_code
_entity_poly.pdbx_strand_id
1 'polypeptide(L)' 'MEYQSLSPNIGVKSVNETVKFYTEVLGFQLLMSVPETGEFAWAMVGSGNAVIMFQETGNLQEEYPQL' A
#
# COMPACT_ATOMS: atom_id res chain seq x y z
N MET A 1 -25.53 -10.56 5.81
CA MET A 1 -24.53 -9.63 5.27
C MET A 1 -23.29 -10.46 5.00
N GLU A 2 -22.85 -10.55 3.75
CA GLU A 2 -21.66 -11.33 3.38
C GLU A 2 -20.52 -10.38 3.00
N TYR A 3 -19.34 -10.59 3.57
CA TYR A 3 -18.14 -9.81 3.26
C TYR A 3 -17.60 -10.23 1.88
N GLN A 4 -17.39 -9.25 1.00
CA GLN A 4 -17.01 -9.50 -0.41
C GLN A 4 -15.49 -9.46 -0.63
N SER A 5 -14.76 -8.66 0.14
CA SER A 5 -13.32 -8.50 0.01
C SER A 5 -12.70 -8.01 1.31
N LEU A 6 -11.39 -8.23 1.44
CA LEU A 6 -10.56 -7.69 2.50
C LEU A 6 -9.29 -7.12 1.86
N SER A 7 -9.05 -5.83 2.07
CA SER A 7 -7.85 -5.14 1.57
C SER A 7 -7.17 -4.44 2.75
N PRO A 8 -6.03 -4.95 3.24
CA PRO A 8 -5.34 -4.33 4.36
C PRO A 8 -4.64 -3.03 3.92
N ASN A 9 -4.53 -2.08 4.85
CA ASN A 9 -3.59 -0.96 4.76
C ASN A 9 -2.46 -1.20 5.76
N ILE A 10 -1.22 -1.33 5.26
CA ILE A 10 -0.07 -1.76 6.05
C ILE A 10 0.92 -0.60 6.16
N GLY A 11 1.26 -0.23 7.39
CA GLY A 11 2.33 0.72 7.67
C GLY A 11 3.69 0.16 7.28
N VAL A 12 4.45 0.90 6.47
CA VAL A 12 5.78 0.54 6.00
C VAL A 12 6.77 1.68 6.18
N LYS A 13 8.07 1.39 6.21
CA LYS A 13 9.13 2.40 6.37
C LYS A 13 9.37 3.20 5.09
N SER A 14 9.25 2.55 3.93
CA SER A 14 9.34 3.18 2.62
C SER A 14 8.29 2.55 1.71
N VAL A 15 7.36 3.38 1.25
CA VAL A 15 6.34 2.93 0.31
C VAL A 15 6.97 2.62 -1.05
N ASN A 16 7.95 3.41 -1.50
CA ASN A 16 8.66 3.19 -2.76
C ASN A 16 9.39 1.85 -2.79
N GLU A 17 10.15 1.53 -1.75
CA GLU A 17 10.86 0.23 -1.68
C GLU A 17 9.89 -0.94 -1.62
N THR A 18 8.78 -0.78 -0.88
CA THR A 18 7.75 -1.82 -0.76
C THR A 18 7.05 -2.03 -2.11
N VAL A 19 6.58 -0.98 -2.76
CA VAL A 19 5.97 -1.04 -4.10
C VAL A 19 6.94 -1.72 -5.07
N LYS A 20 8.21 -1.31 -5.08
CA LYS A 20 9.24 -1.91 -5.95
C LYS A 20 9.36 -3.41 -5.73
N PHE A 21 9.40 -3.88 -4.48
CA PHE A 21 9.45 -5.31 -4.18
C PHE A 21 8.20 -6.03 -4.72
N TYR A 22 7.01 -5.50 -4.46
CA TYR A 22 5.77 -6.14 -4.92
C TYR A 22 5.65 -6.14 -6.44
N THR A 23 6.05 -5.08 -7.13
CA THR A 23 5.89 -4.97 -8.58
C THR A 23 7.01 -5.66 -9.36
N GLU A 24 8.27 -5.48 -8.97
CA GLU A 24 9.43 -6.00 -9.72
C GLU A 24 9.81 -7.42 -9.33
N VAL A 25 9.55 -7.85 -8.08
CA VAL A 25 9.92 -9.20 -7.60
C VAL A 25 8.71 -10.14 -7.58
N LEU A 26 7.58 -9.67 -7.06
CA LEU A 26 6.38 -10.50 -6.91
C LEU A 26 5.39 -10.41 -8.08
N GLY A 27 5.61 -9.49 -9.03
CA GLY A 27 4.79 -9.34 -10.23
C GLY A 27 3.41 -8.72 -10.00
N PHE A 28 3.21 -8.00 -8.89
CA PHE A 28 2.03 -7.17 -8.70
C PHE A 28 2.07 -5.96 -9.64
N GLN A 29 0.93 -5.32 -9.82
CA GLN A 29 0.82 -4.05 -10.54
C GLN A 29 0.58 -2.91 -9.56
N LEU A 30 1.27 -1.79 -9.77
CA LEU A 30 0.92 -0.54 -9.11
C LEU A 30 -0.43 -0.08 -9.68
N LEU A 31 -1.44 0.00 -8.83
CA LEU A 31 -2.79 0.42 -9.21
C LEU A 31 -2.99 1.93 -8.98
N MET A 32 -2.45 2.45 -7.88
CA MET A 32 -2.56 3.86 -7.49
C MET A 32 -1.45 4.24 -6.52
N SER A 33 -1.04 5.51 -6.52
CA SER A 33 -0.09 6.07 -5.56
C SER A 33 -0.41 7.52 -5.23
N VAL A 34 0.05 7.97 -4.06
CA VAL A 34 -0.04 9.37 -3.62
C VAL A 34 1.33 9.79 -3.06
N PRO A 35 1.97 10.83 -3.62
CA PRO A 35 1.68 11.46 -4.92
C PRO A 35 1.79 10.47 -6.10
N GLU A 36 1.30 10.85 -7.29
CA GLU A 36 1.34 9.98 -8.49
C GLU A 36 2.77 9.66 -8.98
N THR A 37 3.74 10.52 -8.66
CA THR A 37 5.16 10.35 -9.01
C THR A 37 6.05 10.86 -7.89
N GLY A 38 7.27 10.31 -7.79
CA GLY A 38 8.24 10.67 -6.76
C GLY A 38 8.17 9.76 -5.53
N GLU A 39 8.37 10.34 -4.35
CA GLU A 39 8.30 9.62 -3.07
C GLU A 39 6.85 9.48 -2.64
N PHE A 40 6.37 8.24 -2.54
CA PHE A 40 5.01 7.88 -2.19
C PHE A 40 4.82 7.92 -0.66
N ALA A 41 3.79 8.63 -0.22
CA ALA A 41 3.28 8.52 1.14
C ALA A 41 2.31 7.34 1.28
N TRP A 42 1.67 6.95 0.17
CA TRP A 42 0.74 5.83 0.10
C TRP A 42 0.72 5.20 -1.30
N ALA A 43 0.51 3.89 -1.38
CA ALA A 43 0.32 3.20 -2.65
C ALA A 43 -0.58 1.95 -2.51
N MET A 44 -1.25 1.59 -3.61
CA MET A 44 -2.05 0.38 -3.73
C MET A 44 -1.48 -0.49 -4.85
N VAL A 45 -1.29 -1.77 -4.56
CA VAL A 45 -0.86 -2.78 -5.54
C VAL A 45 -1.89 -3.89 -5.67
N GLY A 46 -1.93 -4.54 -6.83
CA GLY A 46 -2.85 -5.65 -7.10
C GLY A 46 -2.23 -6.82 -7.87
N SER A 47 -2.75 -8.02 -7.61
CA SER A 47 -2.46 -9.23 -8.38
C SER A 47 -3.70 -10.14 -8.39
N GLY A 48 -4.33 -10.29 -9.56
CA GLY A 48 -5.63 -10.95 -9.67
C GLY A 48 -6.68 -10.28 -8.80
N ASN A 49 -7.24 -11.01 -7.83
CA ASN A 49 -8.24 -10.51 -6.88
C ASN A 49 -7.63 -9.97 -5.57
N ALA A 50 -6.32 -10.07 -5.38
CA ALA A 50 -5.64 -9.56 -4.19
C ALA A 50 -5.31 -8.08 -4.37
N VAL A 51 -5.68 -7.26 -3.38
CA VAL A 51 -5.34 -5.84 -3.31
C VAL A 51 -4.74 -5.54 -1.94
N ILE A 52 -3.61 -4.84 -1.93
CA ILE A 52 -2.90 -4.45 -0.72
C ILE A 52 -2.57 -2.96 -0.81
N MET A 53 -2.76 -2.25 0.30
CA MET A 53 -2.40 -0.84 0.44
C MET A 53 -1.21 -0.72 1.40
N PHE A 54 -0.32 0.21 1.09
CA PHE A 54 0.85 0.56 1.89
C PHE A 54 0.83 2.05 2.20
N GLN A 55 1.15 2.41 3.43
CA GLN A 55 1.26 3.79 3.88
C GLN A 55 2.54 3.97 4.67
N GLU A 56 3.17 5.13 4.58
CA GLU A 56 4.30 5.45 5.43
C GLU A 56 3.89 5.37 6.92
N THR A 57 4.70 4.72 7.75
CA THR A 57 4.33 4.37 9.13
C THR A 57 4.14 5.61 10.00
N GLY A 58 4.99 6.62 9.89
CA GLY A 58 4.84 7.87 10.62
C GLY A 58 3.52 8.57 10.27
N ASN A 59 3.21 8.69 8.98
CA ASN A 59 1.95 9.25 8.51
C ASN A 59 0.72 8.44 8.99
N LEU A 60 0.80 7.10 8.96
CA LEU A 60 -0.26 6.23 9.46
C LEU A 60 -0.50 6.41 10.97
N GLN A 61 0.57 6.58 11.75
CA GLN A 61 0.47 6.82 13.20
C GLN A 61 -0.07 8.22 13.53
N GLU A 62 0.24 9.22 12.72
CA GLU A 62 -0.37 10.56 12.84
C GLU A 62 -1.89 10.51 12.60
N GLU A 63 -2.33 9.72 11.61
CA GLU A 63 -3.76 9.52 11.30
C GLU A 63 -4.49 8.68 12.36
N TYR A 64 -3.82 7.67 12.90
CA TYR A 64 -4.36 6.76 13.91
C TYR A 64 -3.44 6.67 15.14
N PRO A 65 -3.47 7.66 16.05
CA PRO A 65 -2.56 7.73 17.21
C PRO A 65 -2.64 6.55 18.19
N GLN A 66 -3.67 5.70 18.07
CA GLN A 66 -3.90 4.51 18.87
C GLN A 66 -3.21 3.24 18.33
N LEU A 67 -2.57 3.29 17.15
CA LEU A 67 -1.76 2.21 16.58
C LEU A 67 -0.32 2.25 17.11
#